data_AF-A0A143XLL8-F1
#
_entry.id   AF-A0A143XLL8-F1
#
_cell.length_a   1.000
_cell.length_b   1.000
_cell.length_c   1.000
_cell.angle_alpha   90.00
_cell.angle_beta   90.00
_cell.angle_gamma   90.00
#
_symmetry.space_group_name_H-M   'P 1'
#
loop_
_entity.id
_entity.type
_entity.pdbx_description
1 polymer ?
#
loop_
_entity_poly.entity_id
_entity_poly.type
_entity_poly.pdbx_seq_one_letter_code
_entity_poly.pdbx_strand_id
1 'polypeptide(L)'
;MKEKILAALKTKYSNLGFGAKALDGVASILEKSVTDESQIETAVGGVEPFLKVFQSDADRARTDYNALKGQYDELKAKAEASAAAGGGQGKKTEPDDEEPAWFKAYKKQQEERYNAIKTESDTLKAEKAKTERMNLITAKAKELGIPEWRMKEGFVIADDADEKTIGDYLANVQKNLVTAGLEGKGSGFPMSTPEAQGKELAKAWAETLPDKE
;
A
#
# COMPACT_ATOMS: atom_id res chain seq x y z
N MET A 1 -11.91 -16.81 -12.34
CA MET A 1 -10.58 -16.82 -11.67
C MET A 1 -10.68 -16.95 -10.15
N LYS A 2 -11.50 -16.13 -9.48
CA LYS A 2 -11.71 -16.22 -8.02
C LYS A 2 -11.91 -17.63 -7.47
N GLU A 3 -12.82 -18.40 -8.06
CA GLU A 3 -13.14 -19.75 -7.58
C GLU A 3 -11.94 -20.70 -7.66
N LYS A 4 -11.12 -20.59 -8.71
CA LYS A 4 -9.89 -21.38 -8.88
C LYS A 4 -8.84 -20.98 -7.85
N ILE A 5 -8.69 -19.68 -7.59
CA ILE A 5 -7.80 -19.15 -6.53
C ILE A 5 -8.27 -19.60 -5.15
N LEU A 6 -9.57 -19.52 -4.87
CA LEU A 6 -10.18 -19.97 -3.61
C LEU A 6 -9.94 -21.47 -3.38
N ALA A 7 -10.12 -22.29 -4.42
CA ALA A 7 -9.85 -23.72 -4.34
C ALA A 7 -8.37 -23.98 -4.02
N ALA A 8 -7.44 -23.30 -4.68
CA ALA A 8 -6.01 -23.40 -4.40
C ALA A 8 -5.65 -22.96 -2.96
N LEU A 9 -6.22 -21.84 -2.48
CA LEU A 9 -6.06 -21.36 -1.10
C LEU A 9 -6.56 -22.39 -0.07
N LYS A 10 -7.76 -22.93 -0.28
CA LYS A 10 -8.35 -23.95 0.62
C LYS A 10 -7.50 -25.20 0.69
N THR A 11 -7.00 -25.68 -0.45
CA THR A 11 -6.15 -26.86 -0.50
C THR A 11 -4.83 -26.61 0.21
N LYS A 12 -4.13 -25.53 -0.14
CA LYS A 12 -2.77 -25.26 0.35
C LYS A 12 -2.71 -24.85 1.82
N TYR A 13 -3.73 -24.15 2.32
CA TYR A 13 -3.76 -23.58 3.67
C TYR A 13 -4.84 -24.17 4.58
N SER A 14 -5.32 -25.38 4.26
CA SER A 14 -6.29 -26.13 5.07
C SER A 14 -5.84 -26.34 6.53
N ASN A 15 -4.52 -26.43 6.76
CA ASN A 15 -3.90 -26.61 8.06
C ASN A 15 -3.85 -25.34 8.93
N LEU A 16 -4.04 -24.15 8.35
CA LEU A 16 -3.94 -22.88 9.08
C LEU A 16 -5.25 -22.49 9.81
N GLY A 17 -6.32 -23.30 9.67
CA GLY A 17 -7.55 -23.09 10.43
C GLY A 17 -8.41 -21.90 9.99
N PHE A 18 -8.14 -21.30 8.82
CA PHE A 18 -8.95 -20.19 8.30
C PHE A 18 -10.37 -20.62 7.92
N GLY A 19 -11.35 -19.82 8.35
CA GLY A 19 -12.74 -19.97 7.91
C GLY A 19 -12.93 -19.59 6.44
N ALA A 20 -13.99 -20.14 5.82
CA ALA A 20 -14.28 -19.94 4.40
C ALA A 20 -14.38 -18.47 3.97
N LYS A 21 -14.91 -17.59 4.82
CA LYS A 21 -15.00 -16.14 4.55
C LYS A 21 -13.63 -15.45 4.47
N ALA A 22 -12.67 -15.85 5.30
CA ALA A 22 -11.33 -15.27 5.30
C ALA A 22 -10.61 -15.61 3.98
N LEU A 23 -10.65 -16.89 3.59
CA LEU A 23 -10.08 -17.33 2.31
C LEU A 23 -10.81 -16.72 1.11
N ASP A 24 -12.12 -16.50 1.19
CA ASP A 24 -12.89 -15.81 0.14
C ASP A 24 -12.46 -14.34 -0.03
N GLY A 25 -12.21 -13.64 1.08
CA GLY A 25 -11.66 -12.29 1.05
C GLY A 25 -10.30 -12.22 0.35
N VAL A 26 -9.39 -13.15 0.68
CA VAL A 26 -8.07 -13.24 0.03
C VAL A 26 -8.20 -13.57 -1.45
N ALA A 27 -9.08 -14.51 -1.81
CA ALA A 27 -9.36 -14.82 -3.20
C ALA A 27 -9.89 -13.59 -3.98
N SER A 28 -10.73 -12.76 -3.36
CA SER A 28 -11.23 -11.52 -3.96
C SER A 28 -10.20 -10.40 -4.11
N ILE A 29 -9.11 -10.45 -3.36
CA ILE A 29 -7.98 -9.54 -3.55
C ILE A 29 -7.13 -10.04 -4.73
N LEU A 30 -6.78 -11.32 -4.71
CA LEU A 30 -5.92 -11.94 -5.72
C LEU A 30 -6.56 -11.96 -7.11
N GLU A 31 -7.88 -12.14 -7.23
CA GLU A 31 -8.56 -12.15 -8.55
C GLU A 31 -8.39 -10.85 -9.34
N LYS A 32 -8.06 -9.73 -8.68
CA LYS A 32 -7.87 -8.43 -9.33
C LYS A 32 -6.53 -8.32 -10.07
N SER A 33 -5.54 -9.12 -9.68
CA SER A 33 -4.20 -9.11 -10.28
C SER A 33 -3.84 -10.43 -10.98
N VAL A 34 -4.53 -11.52 -10.65
CA VAL A 34 -4.29 -12.85 -11.22
C VAL A 34 -5.29 -13.08 -12.36
N THR A 35 -4.83 -12.83 -13.59
CA THR A 35 -5.62 -13.01 -14.82
C THR A 35 -5.48 -14.41 -15.41
N ASP A 36 -4.36 -15.07 -15.14
CA ASP A 36 -3.99 -16.36 -15.73
C ASP A 36 -3.84 -17.48 -14.70
N GLU A 37 -4.22 -18.69 -15.08
CA GLU A 37 -4.17 -19.85 -14.17
C GLU A 37 -2.75 -20.23 -13.75
N SER A 38 -1.76 -19.98 -14.62
CA SER A 38 -0.34 -20.21 -14.31
C SER A 38 0.19 -19.32 -13.19
N GLN A 39 -0.47 -18.18 -12.91
CA GLN A 39 -0.08 -17.26 -11.84
C GLN A 39 -0.68 -17.62 -10.48
N ILE A 40 -1.70 -18.50 -10.45
CA ILE A 40 -2.44 -18.83 -9.22
C ILE A 40 -1.49 -19.38 -8.16
N GLU A 41 -0.64 -20.34 -8.51
CA GLU A 41 0.20 -21.02 -7.53
C GLU A 41 1.21 -20.08 -6.87
N THR A 42 1.83 -19.20 -7.67
CA THR A 42 2.73 -18.14 -7.21
C THR A 42 2.01 -17.11 -6.35
N ALA A 43 0.84 -16.64 -6.78
CA ALA A 43 0.06 -15.64 -6.07
C ALA A 43 -0.47 -16.16 -4.73
N VAL A 44 -0.96 -17.40 -4.71
CA VAL A 44 -1.37 -18.11 -3.50
C VAL A 44 -0.17 -18.33 -2.58
N GLY A 45 1.00 -18.72 -3.11
CA GLY A 45 2.23 -18.80 -2.32
C GLY A 45 2.67 -17.48 -1.71
N GLY A 46 2.50 -16.37 -2.44
CA GLY A 46 2.90 -15.03 -1.99
C GLY A 46 2.14 -14.52 -0.77
N VAL A 47 0.90 -15.00 -0.54
CA VAL A 47 0.11 -14.59 0.64
C VAL A 47 0.39 -15.44 1.89
N GLU A 48 1.22 -16.47 1.80
CA GLU A 48 1.53 -17.37 2.92
C GLU A 48 2.09 -16.65 4.16
N PRO A 49 3.06 -15.72 4.05
CA PRO A 49 3.59 -15.04 5.22
C PRO A 49 2.52 -14.22 5.95
N PHE A 50 1.65 -13.56 5.18
CA PHE A 50 0.52 -12.79 5.72
C PHE A 50 -0.44 -13.71 6.47
N LEU A 51 -0.85 -14.82 5.85
CA LEU A 51 -1.72 -15.82 6.49
C LEU A 51 -1.10 -16.40 7.78
N LYS A 52 0.20 -16.69 7.82
CA LYS A 52 0.84 -17.19 9.05
C LYS A 52 0.83 -16.17 10.20
N VAL A 53 0.96 -14.87 9.90
CA VAL A 53 0.83 -13.82 10.93
C VAL A 53 -0.57 -13.81 11.53
N PHE A 54 -1.63 -13.84 10.71
CA PHE A 54 -3.01 -13.90 11.24
C PHE A 54 -3.29 -15.16 12.05
N GLN A 55 -2.74 -16.30 11.64
CA GLN A 55 -2.87 -17.53 12.42
C GLN A 55 -2.22 -17.36 13.79
N SER A 56 -0.99 -16.84 13.84
CA SER A 56 -0.28 -16.57 15.10
C SER A 56 -1.05 -15.63 16.03
N ASP A 57 -1.64 -14.57 15.49
CA ASP A 57 -2.45 -13.63 16.28
C ASP A 57 -3.74 -14.25 16.79
N ALA A 58 -4.41 -15.07 15.96
CA ALA A 58 -5.61 -15.79 16.37
C ALA A 58 -5.29 -16.82 17.48
N ASP A 59 -4.19 -17.57 17.35
CA ASP A 59 -3.74 -18.53 18.34
C ASP A 59 -3.37 -17.85 19.67
N ARG A 60 -2.69 -16.69 19.59
CA ARG A 60 -2.40 -15.86 20.76
C ARG A 60 -3.69 -15.36 21.43
N ALA A 61 -4.62 -14.80 20.67
CA ALA A 61 -5.90 -14.31 21.20
C ALA A 61 -6.71 -15.44 21.86
N ARG A 62 -6.67 -16.65 21.30
CA ARG A 62 -7.31 -17.83 21.89
C ARG A 62 -6.67 -18.24 23.21
N THR A 63 -5.34 -18.18 23.28
CA THR A 63 -4.57 -18.46 24.51
C THR A 63 -4.90 -17.43 25.59
N ASP A 64 -4.85 -16.14 25.24
CA ASP A 64 -5.19 -15.04 26.15
C ASP A 64 -6.63 -15.18 26.67
N TYR A 65 -7.59 -15.50 25.79
CA TYR A 65 -8.99 -15.72 26.17
C TYR A 65 -9.15 -16.88 27.16
N ASN A 66 -8.51 -18.02 26.90
CA ASN A 66 -8.60 -19.18 27.80
C ASN A 66 -7.97 -18.89 29.17
N ALA A 67 -6.84 -18.18 29.20
CA ALA A 67 -6.21 -17.75 30.44
C ALA A 67 -7.13 -16.82 31.25
N LEU A 68 -7.73 -15.83 30.58
CA LEU A 68 -8.63 -14.88 31.22
C LEU A 68 -9.92 -15.53 31.72
N LYS A 69 -10.48 -16.47 30.93
CA LYS A 69 -11.65 -17.24 31.33
C LYS A 69 -11.37 -18.09 32.57
N GLY A 70 -10.20 -18.72 32.64
CA GLY A 70 -9.77 -19.48 33.82
C GLY A 70 -9.71 -18.61 35.09
N GLN A 71 -9.11 -17.43 35.00
CA GLN A 71 -9.08 -16.48 36.12
C GLN A 71 -10.48 -16.01 36.53
N TYR A 72 -11.37 -15.79 35.56
CA TYR A 72 -12.75 -15.42 35.82
C TYR A 72 -13.51 -16.53 36.56
N ASP A 73 -13.41 -17.77 36.09
CA ASP A 73 -14.10 -18.92 36.70
C ASP A 73 -13.57 -19.18 38.13
N GLU A 74 -12.27 -19.03 38.38
CA GLU A 74 -11.66 -19.16 39.71
C GLU A 74 -12.14 -18.06 40.68
N LEU A 75 -12.17 -16.81 40.22
CA LEU A 75 -12.67 -15.69 41.02
C LEU A 75 -14.17 -15.84 41.33
N LYS A 76 -14.96 -16.30 40.35
CA LYS A 76 -16.38 -16.57 40.54
C LYS A 76 -16.58 -17.66 41.60
N ALA A 77 -15.84 -18.76 41.52
CA ALA A 77 -15.90 -19.83 42.51
C ALA A 77 -15.49 -19.34 43.92
N LYS A 78 -14.46 -18.48 44.02
CA LYS A 78 -14.04 -17.90 45.30
C LYS A 78 -15.07 -16.94 45.89
N ALA A 79 -15.74 -16.15 45.04
CA ALA A 79 -16.84 -15.27 45.46
C ALA A 79 -18.06 -16.08 45.95
N GLU A 80 -18.43 -17.14 45.23
CA GLU A 80 -19.52 -18.04 45.61
C GLU A 80 -19.21 -18.82 46.91
N ALA A 81 -17.98 -19.30 47.08
CA ALA A 81 -17.53 -19.96 48.31
C ALA A 81 -17.52 -19.00 49.51
N SER A 82 -17.12 -17.74 49.31
CA SER A 82 -17.16 -16.71 50.37
C SER A 82 -18.60 -16.31 50.76
N ALA A 83 -19.56 -16.43 49.83
CA ALA A 83 -20.98 -16.23 50.12
C ALA A 83 -21.60 -17.43 50.87
N ALA A 84 -21.14 -18.65 50.62
CA ALA A 84 -21.64 -19.87 51.24
C ALA A 84 -21.08 -20.13 52.67
N ALA A 85 -19.90 -19.58 53.02
CA ALA A 85 -19.22 -19.82 54.29
C ALA A 85 -19.74 -18.98 55.49
N GLY A 86 -20.76 -18.15 55.32
CA GLY A 86 -21.46 -17.47 56.42
C GLY A 86 -20.71 -16.24 56.97
N GLY A 87 -21.04 -15.07 56.43
CA GLY A 87 -20.80 -13.77 57.07
C GLY A 87 -22.12 -13.19 57.58
N GLY A 88 -22.41 -13.43 58.86
CA GLY A 88 -23.46 -12.72 59.58
C GLY A 88 -23.27 -11.20 59.50
N GLN A 89 -24.40 -10.51 59.47
CA GLN A 89 -24.61 -9.07 59.58
C GLN A 89 -23.52 -8.32 60.39
N GLY A 90 -22.79 -7.38 59.77
CA GLY A 90 -22.09 -6.35 60.54
C GLY A 90 -20.77 -5.76 60.01
N LYS A 91 -20.72 -5.23 58.78
CA LYS A 91 -20.09 -3.92 58.48
C LYS A 91 -20.40 -3.53 57.04
N LYS A 92 -21.05 -2.38 56.84
CA LYS A 92 -20.91 -1.62 55.60
C LYS A 92 -19.43 -1.21 55.52
N THR A 93 -18.62 -1.97 54.81
CA THR A 93 -17.57 -1.35 54.00
C THR A 93 -18.24 -1.02 52.69
N GLU A 94 -18.14 0.25 52.29
CA GLU A 94 -18.52 0.73 50.96
C GLU A 94 -18.11 -0.27 49.88
N PRO A 95 -18.88 -0.40 48.79
CA PRO A 95 -18.39 -1.12 47.64
C PRO A 95 -17.11 -0.40 47.22
N ASP A 96 -15.97 -1.03 47.43
CA ASP A 96 -14.73 -0.52 46.86
C ASP A 96 -14.93 -0.65 45.35
N ASP A 97 -15.30 0.47 44.74
CA ASP A 97 -15.57 0.72 43.31
C ASP A 97 -14.27 0.59 42.49
N GLU A 98 -13.37 -0.28 42.93
CA GLU A 98 -12.11 -0.55 42.29
C GLU A 98 -12.24 -1.80 41.43
N GLU A 99 -12.40 -1.57 40.13
CA GLU A 99 -12.22 -2.57 39.09
C GLU A 99 -11.04 -3.51 39.47
N PRO A 100 -11.24 -4.84 39.47
CA PRO A 100 -10.23 -5.76 40.00
C PRO A 100 -8.90 -5.60 39.26
N ALA A 101 -7.77 -5.75 39.96
CA ALA A 101 -6.44 -5.41 39.42
C ALA A 101 -6.12 -6.11 38.08
N TRP A 102 -6.62 -7.33 37.86
CA TRP A 102 -6.49 -8.04 36.58
C TRP A 102 -7.29 -7.38 35.45
N PHE A 103 -8.46 -6.80 35.74
CA PHE A 103 -9.30 -6.07 34.78
C PHE A 103 -8.66 -4.73 34.44
N LYS A 104 -8.09 -4.01 35.43
CA LYS A 104 -7.27 -2.82 35.20
C LYS A 104 -6.07 -3.14 34.29
N ALA A 105 -5.38 -4.26 34.53
CA ALA A 105 -4.27 -4.71 33.69
C ALA A 105 -4.71 -5.11 32.26
N TYR A 106 -5.83 -5.82 32.13
CA TYR A 106 -6.40 -6.21 30.85
C TYR A 106 -6.86 -5.01 30.03
N LYS A 107 -7.55 -4.06 30.66
CA LYS A 107 -8.02 -2.81 30.04
C LYS A 107 -6.84 -1.99 29.53
N LYS A 108 -5.79 -1.85 30.34
CA LYS A 108 -4.54 -1.20 29.95
C LYS A 108 -3.87 -1.91 28.76
N GLN A 109 -3.79 -3.24 28.77
CA GLN A 109 -3.23 -4.01 27.66
C GLN A 109 -4.05 -3.83 26.37
N GLN A 110 -5.37 -3.80 26.47
CA GLN A 110 -6.23 -3.60 25.30
C GLN A 110 -6.16 -2.18 24.75
N GLU A 111 -6.03 -1.18 25.62
CA GLU A 111 -5.83 0.21 25.22
C GLU A 111 -4.47 0.39 24.53
N GLU A 112 -3.41 -0.24 25.05
CA GLU A 112 -2.09 -0.28 24.39
C GLU A 112 -2.15 -0.96 23.01
N ARG A 113 -2.83 -2.11 22.90
CA ARG A 113 -3.02 -2.80 21.61
C ARG A 113 -3.85 -1.99 20.62
N TYR A 114 -4.92 -1.37 21.09
CA TYR A 114 -5.76 -0.51 20.26
C TYR A 114 -4.96 0.70 19.73
N ASN A 115 -4.18 1.34 20.59
CA ASN A 115 -3.32 2.46 20.19
C ASN A 115 -2.21 2.04 19.23
N ALA A 116 -1.59 0.86 19.43
CA ALA A 116 -0.60 0.31 18.52
C ALA A 116 -1.20 0.04 17.13
N ILE A 117 -2.34 -0.67 17.07
CA ILE A 117 -3.04 -0.98 15.82
C ILE A 117 -3.49 0.30 15.10
N LYS A 118 -3.98 1.30 15.85
CA LYS A 118 -4.37 2.59 15.29
C LYS A 118 -3.16 3.30 14.66
N THR A 119 -2.04 3.33 15.35
CA THR A 119 -0.78 3.94 14.87
C THR A 119 -0.25 3.25 13.61
N GLU A 120 -0.26 1.91 13.59
CA GLU A 120 0.12 1.12 12.41
C GLU A 120 -0.84 1.36 11.24
N SER A 121 -2.15 1.44 11.49
CA SER A 121 -3.15 1.73 10.46
C SER A 121 -2.96 3.12 9.85
N ASP A 122 -2.72 4.14 10.67
CA ASP A 122 -2.46 5.50 10.21
C ASP A 122 -1.15 5.58 9.41
N THR A 123 -0.12 4.85 9.85
CA THR A 123 1.16 4.72 9.12
C THR A 123 0.96 4.06 7.75
N LEU A 124 0.23 2.94 7.70
CA LEU A 124 -0.07 2.23 6.47
C LEU A 124 -0.91 3.07 5.50
N LYS A 125 -1.87 3.86 5.99
CA LYS A 125 -2.62 4.80 5.16
C LYS A 125 -1.71 5.87 4.57
N ALA A 126 -0.78 6.42 5.36
CA ALA A 126 0.19 7.39 4.88
C ALA A 126 1.14 6.81 3.83
N GLU A 127 1.65 5.58 4.04
CA GLU A 127 2.49 4.89 3.06
C GLU A 127 1.75 4.57 1.76
N LYS A 128 0.49 4.13 1.87
CA LYS A 128 -0.36 3.86 0.69
C LYS A 128 -0.61 5.13 -0.11
N ALA A 129 -0.94 6.24 0.55
CA ALA A 129 -1.13 7.53 -0.10
C ALA A 129 0.14 8.02 -0.80
N LYS A 130 1.30 7.86 -0.14
CA LYS A 130 2.61 8.18 -0.73
C LYS A 130 2.91 7.33 -1.96
N THR A 131 2.62 6.04 -1.91
CA THR A 131 2.82 5.10 -3.03
C THR A 131 1.91 5.42 -4.21
N GLU A 132 0.62 5.67 -3.96
CA GLU A 132 -0.35 6.08 -4.99
C GLU A 132 0.07 7.39 -5.66
N ARG A 133 0.51 8.38 -4.87
CA ARG A 133 1.04 9.64 -5.38
C ARG A 133 2.28 9.44 -6.25
N MET A 134 3.22 8.59 -5.82
CA MET A 134 4.44 8.29 -6.60
C MET A 134 4.09 7.62 -7.94
N ASN A 135 3.11 6.73 -7.95
CA ASN A 135 2.61 6.08 -9.15
C ASN A 135 1.95 7.09 -10.11
N LEU A 136 1.15 8.04 -9.59
CA LEU A 136 0.55 9.11 -10.37
C LEU A 136 1.60 10.00 -11.02
N ILE A 137 2.60 10.44 -10.26
CA ILE A 137 3.72 11.26 -10.77
C ILE A 137 4.46 10.50 -11.88
N THR A 138 4.76 9.22 -11.66
CA THR A 138 5.45 8.38 -12.63
C THR A 138 4.62 8.19 -13.91
N ALA A 139 3.31 7.97 -13.78
CA ALA A 139 2.41 7.81 -14.93
C ALA A 139 2.33 9.10 -15.76
N LYS A 140 2.11 10.25 -15.13
CA LYS A 140 2.08 11.56 -15.81
C LYS A 140 3.42 11.91 -16.47
N ALA A 141 4.53 11.62 -15.79
CA ALA A 141 5.86 11.88 -16.35
C ALA A 141 6.11 11.04 -17.61
N LYS A 142 5.69 9.77 -17.62
CA LYS A 142 5.75 8.90 -18.81
C LYS A 142 4.84 9.40 -19.93
N GLU A 143 3.61 9.83 -19.61
CA GLU A 143 2.66 10.39 -20.58
C GLU A 143 3.22 11.64 -21.28
N LEU A 144 3.91 12.50 -20.52
CA LEU A 144 4.59 13.69 -21.04
C LEU A 144 5.92 13.37 -21.76
N GLY A 145 6.32 12.10 -21.84
CA GLY A 145 7.56 11.69 -22.51
C GLY A 145 8.83 12.07 -21.76
N ILE A 146 8.77 12.25 -20.43
CA ILE A 146 9.95 12.53 -19.61
C ILE A 146 10.82 11.25 -19.56
N PRO A 147 12.12 11.32 -19.89
CA PRO A 147 13.01 10.16 -19.86
C PRO A 147 13.17 9.52 -18.48
N GLU A 148 13.44 8.20 -18.44
CA GLU A 148 13.61 7.46 -17.18
C GLU A 148 14.72 7.98 -16.29
N TRP A 149 15.84 8.44 -16.86
CA TRP A 149 16.95 8.99 -16.07
C TRP A 149 16.47 10.21 -15.27
N ARG A 150 15.65 11.08 -15.87
CA ARG A 150 15.09 12.26 -15.20
C ARG A 150 14.05 11.87 -14.16
N MET A 151 13.25 10.84 -14.40
CA MET A 151 12.32 10.33 -13.40
C MET A 151 13.05 9.76 -12.17
N LYS A 152 14.19 9.06 -12.37
CA LYS A 152 15.01 8.48 -11.29
C LYS A 152 15.70 9.53 -10.41
N GLU A 153 16.04 10.69 -10.95
CA GLU A 153 16.56 11.83 -10.17
C GLU A 153 15.52 12.38 -9.17
N GLY A 154 14.23 12.11 -9.40
CA GLY A 154 13.13 12.56 -8.56
C GLY A 154 12.62 13.94 -8.92
N PHE A 155 11.43 14.25 -8.44
CA PHE A 155 10.77 15.54 -8.65
C PHE A 155 10.53 16.21 -7.29
N VAL A 156 10.83 17.50 -7.21
CA VAL A 156 10.56 18.30 -6.01
C VAL A 156 9.12 18.83 -6.14
N ILE A 157 8.16 18.01 -5.73
CA ILE A 157 6.73 18.35 -5.75
C ILE A 157 6.21 18.24 -4.33
N ALA A 158 5.57 19.31 -3.83
CA ALA A 158 4.99 19.37 -2.49
C ALA A 158 4.03 18.22 -2.21
N ASP A 159 4.09 17.62 -1.01
CA ASP A 159 3.35 16.41 -0.67
C ASP A 159 1.82 16.56 -0.76
N ASP A 160 1.32 17.78 -0.59
CA ASP A 160 -0.08 18.18 -0.70
C ASP A 160 -0.50 18.66 -2.10
N ALA A 161 0.42 18.65 -3.07
CA ALA A 161 0.13 19.09 -4.44
C ALA A 161 -0.96 18.23 -5.08
N ASP A 162 -1.97 18.88 -5.64
CA ASP A 162 -3.03 18.23 -6.39
C ASP A 162 -2.55 17.75 -7.78
N GLU A 163 -3.39 16.93 -8.43
CA GLU A 163 -3.06 16.33 -9.72
C GLU A 163 -2.77 17.37 -10.81
N LYS A 164 -3.46 18.52 -10.78
CA LYS A 164 -3.24 19.61 -11.73
C LYS A 164 -1.86 20.22 -11.53
N THR A 165 -1.50 20.51 -10.29
CA THR A 165 -0.20 21.08 -9.90
C THR A 165 0.94 20.13 -10.26
N ILE A 166 0.76 18.83 -10.03
CA ILE A 166 1.70 17.79 -10.48
C ILE A 166 1.86 17.82 -12.00
N GLY A 167 0.74 17.89 -12.75
CA GLY A 167 0.76 17.97 -14.21
C GLY A 167 1.47 19.21 -14.73
N ASP A 168 1.14 20.39 -14.20
CA ASP A 168 1.73 21.67 -14.57
C ASP A 168 3.24 21.69 -14.32
N TYR A 169 3.69 21.14 -13.18
CA TYR A 169 5.11 21.00 -12.85
C TYR A 169 5.83 20.09 -13.86
N LEU A 170 5.29 18.91 -14.15
CA LEU A 170 5.91 17.96 -15.06
C LEU A 170 5.93 18.48 -16.52
N ALA A 171 4.90 19.21 -16.94
CA ALA A 171 4.89 19.85 -18.26
C ALA A 171 6.01 20.91 -18.39
N ASN A 172 6.27 21.68 -17.33
CA ASN A 172 7.41 22.59 -17.31
C ASN A 172 8.76 21.84 -17.36
N VAL A 173 8.88 20.70 -16.66
CA VAL A 173 10.09 19.86 -16.73
C VAL A 173 10.30 19.35 -18.16
N GLN A 174 9.26 18.85 -18.82
CA GLN A 174 9.32 18.39 -20.21
C GLN A 174 9.74 19.54 -21.14
N LYS A 175 9.12 20.71 -21.01
CA LYS A 175 9.47 21.90 -21.80
C LYS A 175 10.95 22.24 -21.66
N ASN A 176 11.47 22.27 -20.44
CA ASN A 176 12.89 22.57 -20.19
C ASN A 176 13.82 21.51 -20.81
N LEU A 177 13.46 20.23 -20.76
CA LEU A 177 14.23 19.17 -21.42
C LEU A 177 14.27 19.35 -22.94
N VAL A 178 13.13 19.67 -23.56
CA VAL A 178 13.06 19.92 -25.01
C VAL A 178 13.88 21.16 -25.38
N THR A 179 13.75 22.26 -24.63
CA THR A 179 14.53 23.49 -24.86
C THR A 179 16.03 23.24 -24.72
N ALA A 180 16.48 22.57 -23.65
CA ALA A 180 17.90 22.24 -23.47
C ALA A 180 18.44 21.30 -24.57
N GLY A 181 17.63 20.34 -25.03
CA GLY A 181 17.97 19.48 -26.15
C GLY A 181 18.08 20.22 -27.49
N LEU A 182 17.27 21.27 -27.68
CA LEU A 182 17.34 22.15 -28.84
C LEU A 182 18.55 23.09 -28.78
N GLU A 183 18.88 23.65 -27.61
CA GLU A 183 20.05 24.50 -27.40
C GLU A 183 21.36 23.71 -27.58
N GLY A 184 21.42 22.46 -27.09
CA GLY A 184 22.55 21.55 -27.30
C GLY A 184 22.69 21.06 -28.75
N LYS A 185 21.61 21.05 -29.54
CA LYS A 185 21.64 20.80 -31.00
C LYS A 185 21.84 22.08 -31.82
N GLY A 186 21.66 23.25 -31.22
CA GLY A 186 21.82 24.56 -31.85
C GLY A 186 23.26 24.90 -32.22
N SER A 187 24.26 24.18 -31.68
CA SER A 187 25.65 24.27 -32.14
C SER A 187 25.94 23.40 -33.39
N GLY A 188 24.94 22.68 -33.90
CA GLY A 188 25.05 21.77 -35.05
C GLY A 188 24.35 22.23 -36.32
N PHE A 189 23.61 23.34 -36.29
CA PHE A 189 23.30 24.03 -37.54
C PHE A 189 24.57 24.77 -37.97
N PRO A 190 25.15 24.51 -39.16
CA PRO A 190 26.16 25.40 -39.68
C PRO A 190 25.50 26.76 -39.88
N MET A 191 25.66 27.66 -38.90
CA MET A 191 25.57 29.09 -39.14
C MET A 191 26.58 29.34 -40.26
N SER A 192 26.04 29.61 -41.45
CA SER A 192 26.74 29.73 -42.73
C SER A 192 27.02 28.40 -43.45
N THR A 193 26.02 27.87 -44.17
CA THR A 193 26.34 27.40 -45.52
C THR A 193 26.91 28.62 -46.26
N PRO A 194 28.17 28.60 -46.75
CA PRO A 194 28.71 29.70 -47.53
C PRO A 194 27.74 30.01 -48.68
N GLU A 195 27.52 31.28 -48.99
CA GLU A 195 26.55 31.73 -49.99
C GLU A 195 26.71 31.03 -51.36
N ALA A 196 27.94 30.57 -51.66
CA ALA A 196 28.27 29.76 -52.82
C ALA A 196 27.58 28.36 -52.82
N GLN A 197 27.57 27.67 -51.68
CA GLN A 197 26.91 26.36 -51.53
C GLN A 197 25.38 26.49 -51.54
N GLY A 198 24.85 27.59 -51.00
CA GLY A 198 23.41 27.90 -51.09
C GLY A 198 22.94 28.11 -52.53
N LYS A 199 23.75 28.80 -53.36
CA LYS A 199 23.46 29.02 -54.79
C LYS A 199 23.53 27.73 -55.62
N GLU A 200 24.49 26.86 -55.33
CA GLU A 200 24.60 25.54 -55.98
C GLU A 200 23.40 24.65 -55.67
N LEU A 201 23.00 24.57 -54.40
CA LEU A 201 21.82 23.78 -53.99
C LEU A 201 20.51 24.35 -54.57
N ALA A 202 20.39 25.67 -54.66
CA ALA A 202 19.23 26.31 -55.29
C ALA A 202 19.17 26.05 -56.80
N LYS A 203 20.31 26.02 -57.49
CA LYS A 203 20.39 25.64 -58.91
C LYS A 203 20.02 24.17 -59.13
N ALA A 204 20.60 23.27 -58.35
CA ALA A 204 20.30 21.85 -58.43
C ALA A 204 18.81 21.56 -58.18
N TRP A 205 18.19 22.29 -57.25
CA TRP A 205 16.75 22.19 -57.02
C TRP A 205 15.91 22.74 -58.19
N ALA A 206 16.30 23.89 -58.76
CA ALA A 206 15.62 24.47 -59.91
C ALA A 206 15.68 23.58 -61.17
N GLU A 207 16.78 22.86 -61.39
CA GLU A 207 16.93 21.89 -62.49
C GLU A 207 16.10 20.61 -62.29
N THR A 208 15.67 20.32 -61.05
CA THR A 208 14.81 19.16 -60.75
C THR A 208 13.32 19.46 -60.86
N LEU A 209 12.94 20.71 -61.12
CA LEU A 209 11.55 21.06 -61.34
C LEU A 209 11.16 20.73 -62.79
N PRO A 210 10.13 19.90 -63.02
CA PRO A 210 9.65 19.63 -64.37
C PRO A 210 9.11 20.92 -65.00
N ASP A 211 9.53 21.20 -66.24
CA ASP A 211 9.00 22.32 -67.02
C ASP A 211 7.48 22.20 -67.08
N LYS A 212 6.80 23.26 -66.64
CA LYS A 212 5.35 23.39 -66.83
C LYS A 212 5.10 23.67 -68.30
N GLU A 213 4.82 22.62 -69.07
CA GLU A 213 3.97 22.71 -70.27
C GLU A 213 2.48 22.72 -69.87
#